data_AF-A0A2V8U5E6-F1
#
_entry.id   AF-A0A2V8U5E6-F1
#
_cell.length_a   1.000
_cell.length_b   1.000
_cell.length_c   1.000
_cell.angle_alpha   90.00
_cell.angle_beta   90.00
_cell.angle_gamma   90.00
#
_symmetry.space_group_name_H-M   'P 1'
#
loop_
_entity.id
_entity.type
_entity.pdbx_description
1 polymer ?
#
loop_
_entity_poly.entity_id
_entity_poly.type
_entity_poly.pdbx_seq_one_letter_code
_entity_poly.pdbx_strand_id
1 'polypeptide(L)'
;MSKVRVLVGTRKGAFVLTSDGKRKHWEISGPHFGGWEIYHLKGSPVDPNRVYASQSSGWFGQLIQRSNDGGKTWEPVGNKFVYDGVPGTHQWYDGTPHPWEFKRVWHLEPSLTDPDTVY
;
A
#
# COMPACT_ATOMS: atom_id res chain seq x y z
N MET A 1 -2.15 -21.25 18.66
CA MET A 1 -3.18 -21.35 17.59
C MET A 1 -2.76 -20.46 16.44
N SER A 2 -2.88 -20.91 15.18
CA SER A 2 -2.54 -20.08 14.02
C SER A 2 -3.54 -18.92 13.88
N LYS A 3 -3.06 -17.79 13.35
CA LYS A 3 -3.86 -16.60 13.05
C LYS A 3 -3.83 -16.36 11.54
N VAL A 4 -4.97 -15.94 10.99
CA VAL A 4 -5.12 -15.54 9.59
C VAL A 4 -5.45 -14.06 9.56
N ARG A 5 -4.84 -13.33 8.63
CA ARG A 5 -5.15 -11.93 8.35
C ARG A 5 -5.44 -11.76 6.86
N VAL A 6 -6.50 -11.04 6.54
CA VAL A 6 -6.83 -10.59 5.19
C VAL A 6 -6.74 -9.07 5.17
N LEU A 7 -5.97 -8.53 4.22
CA LEU A 7 -5.78 -7.11 4.02
C LEU A 7 -6.64 -6.66 2.85
N VAL A 8 -7.50 -5.67 3.07
CA VAL A 8 -8.47 -5.23 2.06
C VAL A 8 -8.27 -3.75 1.77
N GLY A 9 -7.88 -3.44 0.53
CA GLY A 9 -7.80 -2.08 0.02
C GLY A 9 -9.04 -1.74 -0.80
N THR A 10 -9.61 -0.55 -0.58
CA THR A 10 -10.78 -0.06 -1.32
C THR A 10 -10.56 1.39 -1.75
N ARG A 11 -11.48 1.93 -2.57
CA ARG A 11 -11.52 3.38 -2.86
C ARG A 11 -11.95 4.24 -1.67
N LYS A 12 -12.33 3.64 -0.54
CA LYS A 12 -12.88 4.32 0.64
C LYS A 12 -12.07 4.08 1.92
N GLY A 13 -10.93 3.39 1.82
CA GLY A 13 -10.05 3.09 2.93
C GLY A 13 -9.58 1.64 2.93
N ALA A 14 -8.80 1.30 3.95
CA ALA A 14 -8.30 -0.05 4.20
C ALA A 14 -9.04 -0.71 5.36
N PHE A 15 -9.15 -2.04 5.29
CA PHE A 15 -9.67 -2.88 6.36
C PHE A 15 -8.73 -4.05 6.63
N VAL A 16 -8.62 -4.44 7.90
CA VAL A 16 -7.86 -5.60 8.34
C VAL A 16 -8.82 -6.58 8.98
N LEU A 17 -8.97 -7.75 8.36
CA LEU A 17 -9.83 -8.82 8.85
C LEU A 17 -8.95 -9.88 9.48
N THR A 18 -9.24 -10.28 10.72
CA THR A 18 -8.48 -11.32 11.42
C THR A 18 -9.35 -12.45 11.93
N SER A 19 -8.82 -13.67 11.86
CA SER A 19 -9.46 -14.88 12.37
C SER A 19 -8.42 -15.85 12.93
N ASP A 20 -8.87 -16.83 13.69
CA ASP A 20 -8.06 -17.99 14.03
C ASP A 20 -7.92 -18.95 12.82
N GLY A 21 -7.17 -20.03 13.00
CA GLY A 21 -6.99 -21.06 11.96
C GLY A 21 -8.29 -21.72 11.48
N LYS A 22 -9.39 -21.63 12.24
CA LYS A 22 -10.70 -22.20 11.85
C LYS A 22 -11.44 -21.29 10.87
N ARG A 23 -11.10 -20.00 10.81
CA ARG A 23 -11.65 -19.02 9.83
C ARG A 23 -13.18 -18.89 9.87
N LYS A 24 -13.80 -19.16 11.02
CA LYS A 24 -15.28 -19.14 11.20
C LYS A 24 -15.81 -17.78 11.67
N HIS A 25 -15.05 -17.10 12.52
CA HIS A 25 -15.40 -15.78 13.05
C HIS A 25 -14.30 -14.79 12.71
N TRP A 26 -14.67 -13.61 12.24
CA TRP A 26 -13.75 -12.60 11.78
C TRP A 26 -13.96 -11.32 12.57
N GLU A 27 -12.87 -10.79 13.12
CA GLU A 27 -12.81 -9.43 13.65
C GLU A 27 -12.41 -8.49 12.51
N ILE A 28 -13.15 -7.40 12.34
CA ILE A 28 -12.93 -6.41 11.27
C ILE A 28 -12.44 -5.12 11.91
N SER A 29 -11.26 -4.66 11.49
CA SER A 29 -10.69 -3.36 11.86
C SER A 29 -10.71 -2.39 10.69
N GLY A 30 -11.13 -1.15 10.92
CA GLY A 30 -11.23 -0.08 9.92
C GLY A 30 -12.57 0.68 9.96
N PRO A 31 -12.82 1.58 9.00
CA PRO A 31 -11.92 1.94 7.91
C PRO A 31 -10.68 2.68 8.42
N HIS A 32 -9.49 2.19 8.06
CA HIS A 32 -8.27 2.98 8.13
C HIS A 32 -8.20 3.88 6.90
N PHE A 33 -7.67 5.10 7.04
CA PHE A 33 -7.58 6.06 5.93
C PHE A 33 -8.95 6.35 5.29
N GLY A 34 -9.97 6.61 6.12
CA GLY A 34 -11.34 6.79 5.67
C GLY A 34 -11.47 7.82 4.55
N GLY A 35 -12.03 7.40 3.42
CA GLY A 35 -12.22 8.24 2.23
C GLY A 35 -11.01 8.34 1.29
N TRP A 36 -9.89 7.68 1.61
CA TRP A 36 -8.71 7.63 0.75
C TRP A 36 -8.68 6.33 -0.07
N GLU A 37 -8.06 6.39 -1.25
CA GLU A 37 -7.92 5.22 -2.11
C GLU A 37 -6.72 4.40 -1.67
N ILE A 38 -6.95 3.10 -1.47
CA ILE A 38 -5.90 2.14 -1.16
C ILE A 38 -5.77 1.18 -2.33
N TYR A 39 -4.67 1.31 -3.07
CA TYR A 39 -4.42 0.54 -4.29
C TYR A 39 -3.90 -0.86 -3.97
N HIS A 40 -3.09 -1.01 -2.93
CA HIS A 40 -2.57 -2.30 -2.50
C HIS A 40 -2.20 -2.28 -1.01
N LEU A 41 -2.38 -3.41 -0.33
CA LEU A 41 -1.77 -3.67 0.98
C LEU A 41 -1.04 -5.00 0.93
N LYS A 42 0.14 -5.07 1.54
CA LYS A 42 0.86 -6.34 1.65
C LYS A 42 1.66 -6.42 2.96
N GLY A 43 1.57 -7.59 3.60
CA GLY A 43 2.35 -7.91 4.79
C GLY A 43 3.75 -8.39 4.41
N SER A 44 4.75 -8.09 5.25
CA SER A 44 6.08 -8.68 5.07
C SER A 44 6.04 -10.17 5.41
N PRO A 45 6.71 -11.03 4.61
CA PRO A 45 6.90 -12.42 4.96
C PRO A 45 7.93 -12.61 6.09
N VAL A 46 8.80 -11.62 6.34
CA VAL A 46 9.86 -11.68 7.37
C VAL A 46 9.34 -11.24 8.74
N ASP A 47 8.41 -10.28 8.75
CA ASP A 47 7.74 -9.80 9.97
C ASP A 47 6.21 -9.75 9.76
N PRO A 48 5.45 -10.69 10.36
CA PRO A 48 3.99 -10.72 10.23
C PRO A 48 3.26 -9.47 10.78
N ASN A 49 3.89 -8.62 11.57
CA ASN A 49 3.31 -7.36 12.03
C ASN A 49 3.60 -6.18 11.10
N ARG A 50 4.60 -6.31 10.23
CA ARG A 50 4.93 -5.33 9.20
C ARG A 50 3.91 -5.40 8.07
N VAL A 51 3.20 -4.30 7.85
CA VAL A 51 2.28 -4.16 6.71
C VAL A 51 2.54 -2.85 5.99
N TYR A 52 2.56 -2.90 4.67
CA TYR A 52 2.64 -1.71 3.83
C TYR A 52 1.31 -1.48 3.13
N ALA A 53 0.95 -0.21 2.92
CA ALA A 53 -0.22 0.18 2.15
C ALA A 53 0.15 1.30 1.15
N SER A 54 -0.24 1.10 -0.10
CA SER A 54 -0.19 2.11 -1.15
C SER A 54 -1.45 2.96 -1.06
N GLN A 55 -1.31 4.09 -0.37
CA GLN A 55 -2.37 5.06 -0.20
C GLN A 55 -2.18 6.20 -1.18
N SER A 56 -3.26 6.59 -1.87
CA SER A 56 -3.26 7.75 -2.76
C SER A 56 -4.45 8.66 -2.46
N SER A 57 -4.24 9.97 -2.53
CA SER A 57 -5.32 10.96 -2.40
C SER A 57 -5.11 12.10 -3.40
N GLY A 58 -6.17 12.84 -3.70
CA GLY A 58 -6.08 14.01 -4.59
C GLY A 58 -5.28 15.17 -3.99
N TRP A 59 -5.12 15.21 -2.66
CA TRP A 59 -4.43 16.30 -1.97
C TRP A 59 -2.93 16.02 -1.74
N PHE A 60 -2.60 14.80 -1.30
CA PHE A 60 -1.21 14.44 -0.96
C PHE A 60 -0.53 13.57 -2.01
N GLY A 61 -1.25 13.19 -3.08
CA GLY A 61 -0.74 12.25 -4.07
C GLY A 61 -0.50 10.87 -3.46
N GLN A 62 0.55 10.20 -3.92
CA GLN A 62 0.96 8.88 -3.45
C GLN A 62 1.78 8.99 -2.15
N LEU A 63 1.40 8.17 -1.17
CA LEU A 63 2.15 7.93 0.06
C LEU A 63 2.25 6.41 0.32
N ILE A 64 3.40 5.97 0.81
CA ILE A 64 3.53 4.64 1.42
C ILE A 64 3.26 4.78 2.91
N GLN A 65 2.26 4.04 3.37
CA GLN A 65 1.93 3.89 4.78
C GLN A 65 2.50 2.56 5.27
N ARG A 66 2.99 2.54 6.50
CA ARG A 66 3.53 1.34 7.15
C ARG A 66 2.88 1.15 8.50
N SER A 67 2.61 -0.10 8.84
CA SER A 67 2.23 -0.52 10.18
C SER A 67 3.31 -1.43 10.76
N ASN A 68 3.55 -1.27 12.06
CA ASN A 68 4.46 -2.09 12.88
C ASN A 68 3.71 -3.08 13.79
N ASP A 69 2.38 -3.02 13.83
CA ASP A 69 1.54 -3.73 14.81
C ASP A 69 0.40 -4.53 14.17
N GLY A 70 0.59 -4.89 12.90
CA GLY A 70 -0.34 -5.71 12.15
C GLY A 70 -1.54 -4.96 11.57
N GLY A 71 -1.41 -3.65 11.39
CA GLY A 71 -2.41 -2.78 10.80
C GLY A 71 -3.29 -2.01 11.78
N LYS A 72 -2.92 -1.98 13.08
CA LYS A 72 -3.69 -1.23 14.09
C LYS A 72 -3.35 0.25 14.05
N THR A 73 -2.05 0.56 13.97
CA THR A 73 -1.52 1.91 13.79
C THR A 73 -0.70 2.01 12.51
N TRP A 74 -0.62 3.22 11.97
CA TRP A 74 -0.02 3.50 10.67
C TRP A 74 0.80 4.78 10.70
N GLU A 75 1.90 4.79 9.96
CA GLU A 75 2.79 5.94 9.79
C GLU A 75 3.22 6.08 8.32
N PRO A 76 3.35 7.32 7.79
CA PRO A 76 3.88 7.54 6.46
C PRO A 76 5.39 7.31 6.44
N VAL A 77 5.88 6.53 5.47
CA VAL A 77 7.32 6.15 5.39
C VAL A 77 7.97 6.47 4.06
N GLY A 78 7.23 6.95 3.07
CA GLY A 78 7.81 7.33 1.80
C GLY A 78 6.82 8.01 0.87
N ASN A 79 7.30 9.02 0.15
CA ASN A 79 6.56 9.73 -0.89
C ASN A 79 7.44 10.15 -2.07
N LYS A 80 8.71 9.72 -2.08
CA LYS A 80 9.68 10.05 -3.13
C LYS A 80 9.70 8.93 -4.14
N PHE A 81 9.02 9.15 -5.27
CA PHE A 81 8.99 8.22 -6.41
C PHE A 81 9.70 8.86 -7.58
N VAL A 82 11.02 8.95 -7.48
CA VAL A 82 11.86 9.49 -8.54
C VAL A 82 12.23 8.37 -9.50
N TYR A 83 12.21 8.67 -10.80
CA TYR A 83 12.78 7.78 -11.79
C TYR A 83 14.30 7.79 -11.68
N ASP A 84 14.93 6.64 -11.92
CA ASP A 84 16.35 6.61 -12.21
C ASP A 84 16.56 7.05 -13.68
N GLY A 85 17.39 8.07 -13.88
CA GLY A 85 17.62 8.71 -15.18
C GLY A 85 16.51 9.67 -15.64
N VAL A 86 16.48 9.96 -16.94
CA VAL A 86 15.50 10.86 -17.56
C VAL A 86 14.30 10.04 -18.04
N PRO A 87 13.09 10.28 -17.52
CA PRO A 87 11.90 9.61 -18.04
C PRO A 87 11.71 9.96 -19.51
N GLY A 88 11.46 8.95 -20.35
CA GLY A 88 11.10 9.16 -21.75
C GLY A 88 9.79 9.93 -21.91
N THR A 89 9.35 10.11 -23.15
CA THR A 89 8.11 10.84 -23.45
C THR A 89 7.00 9.93 -23.97
N HIS A 90 5.76 10.38 -23.83
CA HIS A 90 4.59 9.83 -24.52
C HIS A 90 3.86 10.93 -25.31
N GLN A 91 3.07 10.54 -26.31
CA GLN A 91 2.25 11.49 -27.05
C GLN A 91 1.06 11.92 -26.19
N TRP A 92 0.83 13.23 -26.10
CA TRP A 92 -0.33 13.84 -25.44
C TRP A 92 -1.52 13.92 -26.40
N TYR A 93 -2.71 14.28 -25.90
CA TYR A 93 -3.93 14.30 -26.73
C TYR A 93 -3.86 15.31 -27.88
N ASP A 94 -2.98 16.31 -27.79
CA ASP A 94 -2.72 17.33 -28.82
C ASP A 94 -1.60 16.94 -29.80
N GLY A 95 -1.02 15.74 -29.64
CA GLY A 95 0.04 15.22 -30.49
C GLY A 95 1.46 15.62 -30.07
N THR A 96 1.62 16.42 -29.02
CA THR A 96 2.96 16.83 -28.53
C THR A 96 3.57 15.77 -27.60
N PRO A 97 4.92 15.65 -27.53
CA PRO A 97 5.58 14.74 -26.60
C PRO A 97 5.62 15.33 -25.18
N HIS A 98 5.16 14.56 -24.21
CA HIS A 98 5.19 14.90 -22.78
C HIS A 98 5.99 13.86 -21.98
N PRO A 99 6.82 14.26 -21.00
CA PRO A 99 7.54 13.31 -20.14
C PRO A 99 6.58 12.40 -19.36
N TRP A 100 7.01 11.15 -19.11
CA TRP A 100 6.30 10.30 -18.17
C TRP A 100 6.38 10.84 -16.74
N GLU A 101 5.23 10.94 -16.08
CA GLU A 101 5.14 11.34 -14.68
C GLU A 101 4.71 10.17 -13.80
N PHE A 102 5.28 10.09 -12.61
CA PHE A 102 4.84 9.11 -11.63
C PHE A 102 3.42 9.45 -11.16
N LYS A 103 2.52 8.47 -11.21
CA LYS A 103 1.12 8.68 -10.82
C LYS A 103 0.73 7.97 -9.53
N ARG A 104 1.10 6.70 -9.39
CA ARG A 104 0.67 5.82 -8.29
C ARG A 104 1.44 4.51 -8.25
N VAL A 105 1.51 3.92 -7.07
CA VAL A 105 1.96 2.55 -6.82
C VAL A 105 0.73 1.63 -6.80
N TRP A 106 0.65 0.69 -7.74
CA TRP A 106 -0.47 -0.25 -7.83
C TRP A 106 -0.16 -1.62 -7.22
N HIS A 107 1.13 -1.92 -7.03
CA HIS A 107 1.63 -3.16 -6.48
C HIS A 107 2.76 -2.86 -5.48
N LEU A 108 2.86 -3.68 -4.46
CA LEU A 108 3.89 -3.61 -3.42
C LEU A 108 4.42 -5.02 -3.25
N GLU A 109 5.72 -5.19 -3.22
CA GLU A 109 6.39 -6.45 -2.95
C GLU A 109 7.38 -6.28 -1.81
N PRO A 110 6.96 -6.55 -0.55
CA PRO A 110 7.88 -6.56 0.57
C PRO A 110 8.99 -7.58 0.36
N SER A 111 10.22 -7.23 0.73
CA SER A 111 11.37 -8.11 0.59
C SER A 111 11.18 -9.42 1.37
N LEU A 112 11.75 -10.50 0.82
CA LEU A 112 11.75 -11.82 1.45
C LEU A 112 12.77 -11.95 2.59
N THR A 113 13.68 -10.98 2.74
CA THR A 113 14.82 -11.06 3.68
C THR A 113 15.00 -9.81 4.54
N ASP A 114 14.40 -8.68 4.15
CA ASP A 114 14.51 -7.41 4.88
C ASP A 114 13.10 -6.85 5.18
N PRO A 115 12.69 -6.74 6.45
CA PRO A 115 11.38 -6.24 6.80
C PRO A 115 11.17 -4.76 6.47
N ASP A 116 12.22 -3.97 6.24
CA ASP A 116 12.12 -2.54 5.98
C ASP A 116 12.19 -2.18 4.48
N THR A 117 12.46 -3.14 3.61
CA THR A 117 12.50 -2.96 2.16
C THR A 117 11.21 -3.42 1.48
N VAL A 118 10.67 -2.58 0.59
CA VAL A 118 9.51 -2.88 -0.27
C VAL A 118 9.76 -2.31 -1.67
N TYR A 119 9.36 -3.08 -2.69
CA TYR A 119 9.46 -2.72 -4.11
C TYR A 119 8.09 -2.41 -4.71
#